data_AF-A0A936G7B0-F1
#
_entry.id   AF-A0A936G7B0-F1
#
_cell.length_a   1.000
_cell.length_b   1.000
_cell.length_c   1.000
_cell.angle_alpha   90.00
_cell.angle_beta   90.00
_cell.angle_gamma   90.00
#
_symmetry.space_group_name_H-M   'P 1'
#
loop_
_entity.id
_entity.type
_entity.pdbx_description
1 polymer ?
#
loop_
_entity_poly.entity_id
_entity_poly.type
_entity_poly.pdbx_seq_one_letter_code
_entity_poly.pdbx_strand_id
1 'polypeptide(L)'
;MKKITVLFLAVLLAACASAQPSITEMQNAAATSAWTAVFLTLDSQPTATPLPPTVTPTATYVYPTPSPTPTPPLIPIITPDAMQVQSWSEYQAELANALLPGSSYPGTTYGVLCEWDILGRSGREVYVWAMCSGPGSGSRKPAVIYLETDGSIQKVEAPMHGSGWTDTIQRLFPADVREKIDFYYYLSSQFSSGGRVEDMRLRLQYRRILPEEPPLNILSAVPFPDPTEPVTFVLPPNSSQVTRWEEYETAFGEKMLAPITPKREQMGEIMCEWMFLGQTNQEEYVWVECMALSTENSQDLYWREGYSVVHLNIDGTIQSIESPGMDYINDFNRMFPEDVQRMSYGGELIDDCKRLDYHLRWRILHPEELPLIVLSSTPVP
;
A
#
# COMPACT_ATOMS: atom_id res chain seq x y z
N MET A 1 65.54 45.36 -16.34
CA MET A 1 66.19 44.37 -15.45
C MET A 1 65.12 43.43 -14.90
N LYS A 2 65.32 42.12 -15.12
CA LYS A 2 64.84 40.92 -14.36
C LYS A 2 63.33 40.85 -14.03
N LYS A 3 62.48 40.11 -14.76
CA LYS A 3 62.34 38.62 -14.84
C LYS A 3 62.42 37.92 -13.47
N ILE A 4 61.26 37.68 -12.86
CA ILE A 4 61.04 36.71 -11.78
C ILE A 4 59.80 35.89 -12.21
N THR A 5 60.02 34.78 -12.91
CA THR A 5 60.06 33.40 -12.37
C THR A 5 58.65 32.81 -12.20
N VAL A 6 58.08 32.42 -13.35
CA VAL A 6 57.11 31.33 -13.49
C VAL A 6 57.89 30.04 -13.31
N LEU A 7 57.87 29.44 -12.12
CA LEU A 7 58.37 28.06 -11.92
C LEU A 7 57.94 27.50 -10.55
N PHE A 8 56.67 27.16 -10.37
CA PHE A 8 56.23 26.26 -9.29
C PHE A 8 54.91 25.55 -9.66
N LEU A 9 54.86 25.02 -10.88
CA LEU A 9 53.76 24.19 -11.38
C LEU A 9 54.33 22.94 -12.07
N ALA A 10 55.09 22.10 -11.34
CA ALA A 10 55.65 20.86 -11.90
C ALA A 10 56.12 19.80 -10.87
N VAL A 11 55.69 19.81 -9.59
CA VAL A 11 56.20 18.82 -8.60
C VAL A 11 55.12 18.29 -7.64
N LEU A 12 53.95 17.85 -8.12
CA LEU A 12 53.01 17.02 -7.34
C LEU A 12 52.19 16.07 -8.24
N LEU A 13 52.85 15.38 -9.19
CA LEU A 13 52.24 14.31 -10.01
C LEU A 13 53.08 13.03 -9.98
N ALA A 14 53.41 12.56 -8.78
CA ALA A 14 53.93 11.20 -8.61
C ALA A 14 53.59 10.68 -7.21
N ALA A 15 52.96 9.50 -7.17
CA ALA A 15 52.67 8.62 -6.03
C ALA A 15 51.22 8.63 -5.51
N CYS A 16 50.34 7.93 -6.24
CA CYS A 16 49.35 6.99 -5.70
C CYS A 16 48.89 6.10 -6.86
N ALA A 17 49.75 5.16 -7.27
CA ALA A 17 49.31 4.00 -8.03
C ALA A 17 48.83 2.96 -7.00
N SER A 18 47.54 2.99 -6.66
CA SER A 18 46.90 1.88 -5.95
C SER A 18 46.64 0.77 -6.96
N ALA A 19 47.12 -0.43 -6.64
CA ALA A 19 46.87 -1.63 -7.42
C ALA A 19 45.37 -1.93 -7.44
N GLN A 20 44.76 -1.91 -8.63
CA GLN A 20 43.45 -2.52 -8.85
C GLN A 20 43.59 -4.04 -8.83
N PRO A 21 42.82 -4.78 -8.02
CA PRO A 21 42.69 -6.21 -8.20
C PRO A 21 41.90 -6.48 -9.49
N SER A 22 42.43 -7.36 -10.33
CA SER A 22 41.77 -7.83 -11.55
C SER A 22 40.51 -8.61 -11.22
N ILE A 23 39.42 -8.33 -11.94
CA ILE A 23 38.08 -8.94 -11.84
C ILE A 23 38.07 -10.47 -12.10
N THR A 24 39.21 -11.07 -12.45
CA THR A 24 39.33 -12.48 -12.82
C THR A 24 39.57 -13.44 -11.65
N GLU A 25 39.76 -12.96 -10.42
CA GLU A 25 40.05 -13.82 -9.25
C GLU A 25 38.88 -14.05 -8.26
N MET A 26 37.73 -13.39 -8.45
CA MET A 26 36.54 -13.62 -7.59
C MET A 26 35.55 -14.67 -8.13
N GLN A 27 35.78 -15.24 -9.32
CA GLN A 27 34.85 -16.22 -9.92
C GLN A 27 35.20 -17.70 -9.66
N ASN A 28 36.26 -18.01 -8.91
CA ASN A 28 36.69 -19.40 -8.66
C ASN A 28 36.48 -19.91 -7.22
N ALA A 29 35.71 -19.21 -6.38
CA ALA A 29 35.44 -19.64 -4.99
C ALA A 29 34.00 -20.13 -4.72
N ALA A 30 33.13 -20.20 -5.74
CA ALA A 30 31.72 -20.58 -5.58
C ALA A 30 31.31 -21.86 -6.33
N ALA A 31 32.26 -22.70 -6.74
CA ALA A 31 32.00 -23.93 -7.47
C ALA A 31 32.76 -25.12 -6.86
N THR A 32 32.52 -25.45 -5.59
CA THR A 32 32.97 -26.73 -5.00
C THR A 32 32.22 -27.07 -3.71
N SER A 33 30.92 -27.36 -3.83
CA SER A 33 30.17 -28.10 -2.80
C SER A 33 28.85 -28.62 -3.35
N ALA A 34 28.93 -29.37 -4.44
CA ALA A 34 27.91 -30.35 -4.79
C ALA A 34 28.49 -31.75 -4.52
N TRP A 35 27.61 -32.64 -4.05
CA TRP A 35 27.79 -34.09 -3.81
C TRP A 35 28.40 -34.49 -2.47
N THR A 36 27.54 -34.97 -1.55
CA THR A 36 27.53 -36.36 -1.03
C THR A 36 26.47 -36.49 0.09
N ALA A 37 25.51 -37.41 -0.08
CA ALA A 37 24.77 -38.20 0.93
C ALA A 37 23.36 -38.52 0.38
N VAL A 38 23.19 -39.59 -0.40
CA VAL A 38 22.99 -40.99 0.03
C VAL A 38 21.65 -41.20 0.76
N PHE A 39 20.72 -41.79 -0.01
CA PHE A 39 19.61 -42.67 0.36
C PHE A 39 19.45 -43.04 1.84
N LEU A 40 18.28 -42.71 2.40
CA LEU A 40 17.55 -43.57 3.33
C LEU A 40 16.06 -43.52 3.00
N THR A 41 15.58 -44.62 2.40
CA THR A 41 14.17 -44.99 2.31
C THR A 41 13.66 -45.36 3.71
N LEU A 42 12.69 -44.60 4.22
CA LEU A 42 11.90 -44.99 5.40
C LEU A 42 10.49 -45.34 4.94
N ASP A 43 10.22 -46.64 5.01
CA ASP A 43 8.93 -47.29 4.87
C ASP A 43 8.06 -46.90 6.08
N SER A 44 7.08 -46.01 5.88
CA SER A 44 6.13 -45.62 6.92
C SER A 44 4.81 -46.37 6.74
N GLN A 45 4.69 -47.41 7.55
CA GLN A 45 3.49 -48.21 7.75
C GLN A 45 2.31 -47.34 8.24
N PRO A 46 1.10 -47.45 7.67
CA PRO A 46 -0.04 -46.66 8.12
C PRO A 46 -0.49 -47.12 9.51
N THR A 47 -0.25 -46.27 10.51
CA THR A 47 -0.81 -46.42 11.85
C THR A 47 -2.25 -45.94 11.83
N ALA A 48 -3.18 -46.81 12.23
CA ALA A 48 -4.60 -46.49 12.34
C ALA A 48 -4.82 -45.39 13.38
N THR A 49 -5.24 -44.22 12.91
CA THR A 49 -5.64 -43.09 13.76
C THR A 49 -6.95 -43.41 14.47
N PRO A 50 -7.02 -43.35 15.81
CA PRO A 50 -8.28 -43.47 16.54
C PRO A 50 -9.19 -42.28 16.24
N LEU A 51 -10.47 -42.57 15.97
CA LEU A 51 -11.51 -41.57 15.70
C LEU A 51 -11.68 -40.63 16.91
N PRO A 52 -11.73 -39.30 16.71
CA PRO A 52 -12.01 -38.36 17.78
C PRO A 52 -13.46 -38.51 18.27
N PRO A 53 -13.73 -38.23 19.57
CA PRO A 53 -15.08 -38.28 20.12
C PRO A 53 -15.99 -37.27 19.40
N THR A 54 -17.13 -37.77 18.92
CA THR A 54 -18.19 -36.95 18.35
C THR A 54 -18.74 -36.01 19.42
N VAL A 55 -18.30 -34.76 19.42
CA VAL A 55 -18.90 -33.68 20.19
C VAL A 55 -20.25 -33.32 19.58
N THR A 56 -21.33 -33.58 20.31
CA THR A 56 -22.67 -33.10 19.97
C THR A 56 -22.71 -31.58 20.18
N PRO A 57 -22.96 -30.77 19.14
CA PRO A 57 -23.04 -29.32 19.30
C PRO A 57 -24.25 -28.98 20.18
N THR A 58 -23.99 -28.42 21.36
CA THR A 58 -25.02 -27.81 22.20
C THR A 58 -25.23 -26.40 21.68
N ALA A 59 -26.39 -26.15 21.07
CA ALA A 59 -26.76 -24.83 20.58
C ALA A 59 -27.06 -23.89 21.77
N THR A 60 -26.11 -23.02 22.10
CA THR A 60 -26.33 -21.90 23.01
C THR A 60 -27.04 -20.78 22.24
N TYR A 61 -28.31 -20.55 22.53
CA TYR A 61 -29.06 -19.42 21.99
C TYR A 61 -28.56 -18.13 22.63
N VAL A 62 -27.73 -17.38 21.91
CA VAL A 62 -27.39 -16.00 22.25
C VAL A 62 -28.50 -15.12 21.66
N TYR A 63 -29.29 -14.48 22.51
CA TYR A 63 -30.25 -13.46 22.07
C TYR A 63 -29.48 -12.21 21.63
N PRO A 64 -29.63 -11.74 20.38
CA PRO A 64 -28.97 -10.53 19.93
C PRO A 64 -29.53 -9.32 20.69
N THR A 65 -28.66 -8.62 21.40
CA THR A 65 -28.99 -7.32 22.00
C THR A 65 -29.29 -6.33 20.87
N PRO A 66 -30.49 -5.75 20.78
CA PRO A 66 -30.82 -4.80 19.72
C PRO A 66 -29.96 -3.53 19.89
N SER A 67 -29.09 -3.25 18.91
CA SER A 67 -28.35 -1.99 18.86
C SER A 67 -29.34 -0.85 18.51
N PRO A 68 -29.38 0.25 19.28
CA PRO A 68 -30.32 1.35 19.05
C PRO A 68 -29.98 2.22 17.82
N THR A 69 -28.83 1.99 17.19
CA THR A 69 -28.43 2.71 15.98
C THR A 69 -28.83 1.90 14.75
N PRO A 70 -29.65 2.44 13.83
CA PRO A 70 -29.96 1.75 12.58
C PRO A 70 -28.66 1.51 11.83
N THR A 71 -28.25 0.25 11.71
CA THR A 71 -27.10 -0.13 10.89
C THR A 71 -27.38 0.35 9.47
N PRO A 72 -26.50 1.17 8.88
CA PRO A 72 -26.70 1.62 7.50
C PRO A 72 -26.82 0.40 6.58
N PRO A 73 -27.67 0.44 5.55
CA PRO A 73 -27.85 -0.68 4.65
C PRO A 73 -26.51 -1.04 4.01
N LEU A 74 -26.09 -2.30 4.16
CA LEU A 74 -24.92 -2.82 3.48
C LEU A 74 -25.22 -2.87 1.98
N ILE A 75 -24.43 -2.16 1.17
CA ILE A 75 -24.49 -2.33 -0.28
C ILE A 75 -23.82 -3.66 -0.61
N PRO A 76 -24.53 -4.61 -1.26
CA PRO A 76 -23.88 -5.83 -1.71
C PRO A 76 -22.79 -5.49 -2.72
N ILE A 77 -21.54 -5.85 -2.40
CA ILE A 77 -20.40 -5.71 -3.28
C ILE A 77 -20.55 -6.75 -4.39
N ILE A 78 -20.60 -6.28 -5.63
CA ILE A 78 -20.66 -7.16 -6.80
C ILE A 78 -19.22 -7.41 -7.26
N THR A 79 -18.79 -8.67 -7.16
CA THR A 79 -17.47 -9.10 -7.61
C THR A 79 -17.38 -8.97 -9.14
N PRO A 80 -16.30 -8.37 -9.69
CA PRO A 80 -16.05 -8.41 -11.13
C PRO A 80 -15.88 -9.84 -11.64
N ASP A 81 -16.17 -10.04 -12.93
CA ASP A 81 -15.88 -11.32 -13.58
C ASP A 81 -14.41 -11.45 -13.97
N ALA A 82 -14.00 -12.67 -14.35
CA ALA A 82 -12.61 -12.97 -14.70
C ALA A 82 -12.08 -12.10 -15.86
N MET A 83 -12.95 -11.68 -16.79
CA MET A 83 -12.54 -10.82 -17.89
C MET A 83 -12.23 -9.41 -17.42
N GLN A 84 -13.08 -8.85 -16.56
CA GLN A 84 -12.80 -7.55 -15.92
C GLN A 84 -11.50 -7.58 -15.11
N VAL A 85 -11.20 -8.70 -14.46
CA VAL A 85 -9.94 -8.89 -13.71
C VAL A 85 -8.75 -8.90 -14.66
N GLN A 86 -8.82 -9.59 -15.79
CA GLN A 86 -7.70 -9.68 -16.74
C GLN A 86 -7.47 -8.39 -17.54
N SER A 87 -8.55 -7.66 -17.85
CA SER A 87 -8.51 -6.47 -18.71
C SER A 87 -8.74 -5.17 -17.93
N TRP A 88 -8.49 -5.13 -16.61
CA TRP A 88 -8.81 -3.97 -15.77
C TRP A 88 -8.20 -2.66 -16.27
N SER A 89 -7.02 -2.72 -16.89
CA SER A 89 -6.33 -1.55 -17.45
C SER A 89 -7.09 -0.93 -18.64
N GLU A 90 -7.75 -1.76 -19.45
CA GLU A 90 -8.65 -1.31 -20.52
C GLU A 90 -9.90 -0.61 -19.94
N TYR A 91 -10.49 -1.19 -18.88
CA TYR A 91 -11.61 -0.57 -18.16
C TYR A 91 -11.23 0.80 -17.59
N GLN A 92 -10.04 0.91 -16.98
CA GLN A 92 -9.53 2.17 -16.47
C GLN A 92 -9.38 3.22 -17.59
N ALA A 93 -8.81 2.84 -18.74
CA ALA A 93 -8.62 3.75 -19.85
C ALA A 93 -9.95 4.28 -20.41
N GLU A 94 -10.93 3.40 -20.60
CA GLU A 94 -12.26 3.78 -21.10
C GLU A 94 -13.05 4.62 -20.09
N LEU A 95 -12.95 4.30 -18.80
CA LEU A 95 -13.53 5.13 -17.73
C LEU A 95 -12.87 6.51 -17.68
N ALA A 96 -11.54 6.59 -17.77
CA ALA A 96 -10.81 7.86 -17.81
C ALA A 96 -11.28 8.74 -18.96
N ASN A 97 -11.40 8.16 -20.17
CA ASN A 97 -11.88 8.86 -21.36
C ASN A 97 -13.31 9.40 -21.20
N ALA A 98 -14.21 8.60 -20.62
CA ALA A 98 -15.60 9.00 -20.42
C ALA A 98 -15.77 10.02 -19.29
N LEU A 99 -15.00 9.91 -18.20
CA LEU A 99 -15.18 10.74 -17.02
C LEU A 99 -14.46 12.09 -17.11
N LEU A 100 -13.32 12.14 -17.80
CA LEU A 100 -12.49 13.33 -17.97
C LEU A 100 -12.39 13.76 -19.45
N PRO A 101 -13.52 14.07 -20.12
CA PRO A 101 -13.50 14.46 -21.52
C PRO A 101 -12.67 15.73 -21.70
N GLY A 102 -11.64 15.67 -22.55
CA GLY A 102 -10.73 16.79 -22.80
C GLY A 102 -9.43 16.78 -21.98
N SER A 103 -9.24 15.82 -21.06
CA SER A 103 -7.88 15.51 -20.55
C SER A 103 -7.03 14.77 -21.58
N SER A 104 -7.55 14.60 -22.79
CA SER A 104 -6.93 14.00 -23.96
C SER A 104 -5.70 14.80 -24.39
N TYR A 105 -4.58 14.61 -23.72
CA TYR A 105 -3.32 14.57 -24.45
C TYR A 105 -3.38 13.30 -25.34
N PRO A 106 -3.43 13.44 -26.68
CA PRO A 106 -3.57 12.30 -27.57
C PRO A 106 -2.38 11.36 -27.38
N GLY A 107 -2.66 10.15 -26.91
CA GLY A 107 -1.67 9.08 -26.73
C GLY A 107 -1.11 8.93 -25.32
N THR A 108 -1.54 9.74 -24.34
CA THR A 108 -1.03 9.64 -22.96
C THR A 108 -2.13 9.75 -21.91
N THR A 109 -2.80 8.65 -21.59
CA THR A 109 -3.49 8.46 -20.30
C THR A 109 -2.52 8.39 -19.11
N TYR A 110 -1.21 8.61 -19.35
CA TYR A 110 -0.19 8.63 -18.31
C TYR A 110 -0.59 9.58 -17.18
N GLY A 111 -0.75 9.00 -15.99
CA GLY A 111 -1.11 9.70 -14.76
C GLY A 111 -2.61 9.87 -14.50
N VAL A 112 -3.50 9.36 -15.36
CA VAL A 112 -4.93 9.23 -15.01
C VAL A 112 -5.18 7.85 -14.44
N LEU A 113 -5.67 7.81 -13.22
CA LEU A 113 -6.06 6.58 -12.53
C LEU A 113 -7.55 6.62 -12.24
N CYS A 114 -8.18 5.45 -12.21
CA CYS A 114 -9.57 5.32 -11.84
C CYS A 114 -9.76 4.20 -10.83
N GLU A 115 -10.58 4.46 -9.83
CA GLU A 115 -11.21 3.47 -8.97
C GLU A 115 -12.67 3.36 -9.35
N TRP A 116 -13.25 2.16 -9.30
CA TRP A 116 -14.68 2.00 -9.51
C TRP A 116 -15.27 0.86 -8.69
N ASP A 117 -16.57 0.94 -8.45
CA ASP A 117 -17.36 -0.11 -7.81
C ASP A 117 -18.54 -0.49 -8.69
N ILE A 118 -18.91 -1.78 -8.72
CA ILE A 118 -19.99 -2.29 -9.56
C ILE A 118 -21.32 -2.14 -8.82
N LEU A 119 -22.19 -1.28 -9.36
CA LEU A 119 -23.52 -1.01 -8.80
C LEU A 119 -24.56 -2.03 -9.26
N GLY A 120 -24.39 -2.60 -10.45
CA GLY A 120 -25.33 -3.58 -11.01
C GLY A 120 -24.93 -4.07 -12.39
N ARG A 121 -25.68 -5.03 -12.91
CA ARG A 121 -25.51 -5.54 -14.27
C ARG A 121 -26.87 -5.84 -14.90
N SER A 122 -27.01 -5.59 -16.19
CA SER A 122 -28.19 -5.95 -16.98
C SER A 122 -27.77 -6.39 -18.38
N GLY A 123 -27.77 -7.71 -18.63
CA GLY A 123 -27.30 -8.25 -19.90
C GLY A 123 -25.83 -7.90 -20.17
N ARG A 124 -25.58 -7.00 -21.13
CA ARG A 124 -24.23 -6.54 -21.51
C ARG A 124 -23.87 -5.16 -20.92
N GLU A 125 -24.68 -4.66 -20.00
CA GLU A 125 -24.45 -3.38 -19.35
C GLU A 125 -23.92 -3.62 -17.94
N VAL A 126 -22.78 -3.01 -17.62
CA VAL A 126 -22.22 -2.97 -16.26
C VAL A 126 -22.33 -1.53 -15.76
N TYR A 127 -23.10 -1.34 -14.69
CA TYR A 127 -23.27 -0.03 -14.08
C TYR A 127 -22.26 0.13 -12.96
N VAL A 128 -21.50 1.22 -12.97
CA VAL A 128 -20.44 1.47 -12.01
C VAL A 128 -20.56 2.85 -11.37
N TRP A 129 -20.05 3.00 -10.16
CA TRP A 129 -19.63 4.28 -9.61
C TRP A 129 -18.14 4.41 -9.80
N ALA A 130 -17.67 5.44 -10.52
CA ALA A 130 -16.25 5.60 -10.81
C ALA A 130 -15.71 6.93 -10.27
N MET A 131 -14.48 6.89 -9.77
CA MET A 131 -13.67 8.02 -9.35
C MET A 131 -12.37 8.01 -10.13
N CYS A 132 -12.22 8.96 -11.05
CA CYS A 132 -11.00 9.13 -11.84
C CYS A 132 -10.27 10.40 -11.42
N SER A 133 -8.94 10.37 -11.43
CA SER A 133 -8.13 11.55 -11.20
C SER A 133 -6.85 11.54 -12.01
N GLY A 134 -6.49 12.72 -12.52
CA GLY A 134 -5.23 12.98 -13.21
C GLY A 134 -4.69 14.38 -12.92
N PRO A 135 -3.64 14.82 -13.63
CA PRO A 135 -3.03 16.13 -13.41
C PRO A 135 -4.05 17.27 -13.55
N GLY A 136 -4.30 17.99 -12.45
CA GLY A 136 -5.20 19.14 -12.42
C GLY A 136 -6.69 18.84 -12.63
N SER A 137 -7.10 17.56 -12.67
CA SER A 137 -8.48 17.19 -12.92
C SER A 137 -8.91 15.92 -12.16
N GLY A 138 -10.20 15.85 -11.86
CA GLY A 138 -10.81 14.69 -11.22
C GLY A 138 -12.31 14.69 -11.42
N SER A 139 -12.90 13.49 -11.45
CA SER A 139 -14.34 13.34 -11.57
C SER A 139 -14.79 12.11 -10.79
N ARG A 140 -15.95 12.23 -10.14
CA ARG A 140 -16.63 11.15 -9.42
C ARG A 140 -18.09 11.13 -9.86
N LYS A 141 -18.51 10.07 -10.54
CA LYS A 141 -19.87 9.97 -11.12
C LYS A 141 -20.17 8.53 -11.53
N PRO A 142 -21.45 8.16 -11.66
CA PRO A 142 -21.80 6.86 -12.17
C PRO A 142 -21.50 6.78 -13.68
N ALA A 143 -21.27 5.57 -14.19
CA ALA A 143 -21.07 5.30 -15.60
C ALA A 143 -21.69 3.95 -15.98
N VAL A 144 -21.98 3.79 -17.27
CA VAL A 144 -22.43 2.53 -17.86
C VAL A 144 -21.35 2.05 -18.81
N ILE A 145 -20.88 0.83 -18.61
CA ILE A 145 -19.95 0.14 -19.49
C ILE A 145 -20.76 -0.84 -20.32
N TYR A 146 -20.77 -0.64 -21.62
CA TYR A 146 -21.43 -1.54 -22.57
C TYR A 146 -20.41 -2.53 -23.08
N LEU A 147 -20.72 -3.82 -23.00
CA LEU A 147 -19.86 -4.92 -23.39
C LEU A 147 -20.32 -5.55 -24.71
N GLU A 148 -19.37 -6.04 -25.49
CA GLU A 148 -19.62 -6.92 -26.61
C GLU A 148 -19.96 -8.34 -26.13
N THR A 149 -20.31 -9.23 -27.07
CA THR A 149 -20.66 -10.63 -26.72
C THR A 149 -19.49 -11.43 -26.17
N ASP A 150 -18.27 -11.06 -26.52
CA ASP A 150 -17.04 -11.68 -26.02
C ASP A 150 -16.58 -11.08 -24.69
N GLY A 151 -17.29 -10.06 -24.16
CA GLY A 151 -16.96 -9.36 -22.92
C GLY A 151 -16.04 -8.16 -23.08
N SER A 152 -15.55 -7.83 -24.30
CA SER A 152 -14.74 -6.63 -24.51
C SER A 152 -15.58 -5.36 -24.34
N ILE A 153 -14.93 -4.24 -24.02
CA ILE A 153 -15.64 -2.96 -23.90
C ILE A 153 -16.03 -2.44 -25.29
N GLN A 154 -17.33 -2.20 -25.49
CA GLN A 154 -17.86 -1.52 -26.67
C GLN A 154 -17.77 0.00 -26.52
N LYS A 155 -18.23 0.52 -25.38
CA LYS A 155 -18.21 1.95 -25.04
C LYS A 155 -18.48 2.17 -23.56
N VAL A 156 -18.08 3.34 -23.05
CA VAL A 156 -18.44 3.82 -21.72
C VAL A 156 -19.23 5.14 -21.85
N GLU A 157 -20.39 5.21 -21.20
CA GLU A 157 -21.19 6.43 -21.11
C GLU A 157 -21.27 6.91 -19.66
N ALA A 158 -21.00 8.20 -19.44
CA ALA A 158 -21.18 8.86 -18.15
C ALA A 158 -22.08 10.09 -18.32
N PRO A 159 -22.96 10.41 -17.35
CA PRO A 159 -23.75 11.62 -17.38
C PRO A 159 -22.86 12.86 -17.35
N MET A 160 -23.16 13.84 -18.21
CA MET A 160 -22.53 15.15 -18.14
C MET A 160 -23.09 15.94 -16.96
N HIS A 161 -22.22 16.64 -16.22
CA HIS A 161 -22.68 17.58 -15.20
C HIS A 161 -23.44 18.74 -15.86
N GLY A 162 -24.54 19.18 -15.25
CA GLY A 162 -25.32 20.33 -15.71
C GLY A 162 -26.83 20.07 -15.68
N SER A 163 -27.58 20.90 -16.42
CA SER A 163 -29.04 20.92 -16.42
C SER A 163 -29.72 19.64 -16.94
N GLY A 164 -28.98 18.73 -17.59
CA GLY A 164 -29.48 17.43 -18.07
C GLY A 164 -29.09 16.23 -17.20
N TRP A 165 -28.51 16.46 -16.02
CA TRP A 165 -28.01 15.39 -15.15
C TRP A 165 -29.11 14.38 -14.80
N THR A 166 -30.23 14.86 -14.24
CA THR A 166 -31.33 14.00 -13.77
C THR A 166 -31.93 13.17 -14.90
N ASP A 167 -32.20 13.79 -16.04
CA ASP A 167 -32.75 13.09 -17.21
C ASP A 167 -31.78 12.03 -17.74
N THR A 168 -30.48 12.34 -17.75
CA THR A 168 -29.45 11.40 -18.18
C THR A 168 -29.30 10.24 -17.21
N ILE A 169 -29.35 10.49 -15.90
CA ILE A 169 -29.37 9.44 -14.88
C ILE A 169 -30.59 8.53 -15.05
N GLN A 170 -31.77 9.12 -15.25
CA GLN A 170 -33.00 8.34 -15.44
C GLN A 170 -32.98 7.48 -16.70
N ARG A 171 -32.36 7.98 -17.77
CA ARG A 171 -32.21 7.28 -19.05
C ARG A 171 -31.18 6.16 -19.01
N LEU A 172 -30.03 6.39 -18.37
CA LEU A 172 -28.90 5.46 -18.39
C LEU A 172 -28.98 4.35 -17.34
N PHE A 173 -29.61 4.62 -16.20
CA PHE A 173 -29.54 3.72 -15.06
C PHE A 173 -30.93 3.19 -14.68
N PRO A 174 -31.09 1.86 -14.53
CA PRO A 174 -32.35 1.28 -14.06
C PRO A 174 -32.62 1.68 -12.60
N ALA A 175 -33.88 1.56 -12.18
CA ALA A 175 -34.36 2.14 -10.92
C ALA A 175 -33.61 1.64 -9.67
N ASP A 176 -33.26 0.36 -9.64
CA ASP A 176 -32.49 -0.30 -8.58
C ASP A 176 -31.04 0.20 -8.50
N VAL A 177 -30.43 0.52 -9.65
CA VAL A 177 -29.09 1.12 -9.69
C VAL A 177 -29.13 2.59 -9.27
N ARG A 178 -30.18 3.33 -9.62
CA ARG A 178 -30.34 4.74 -9.22
C ARG A 178 -30.38 4.91 -7.71
N GLU A 179 -31.05 4.01 -6.99
CA GLU A 179 -31.05 4.02 -5.52
C GLU A 179 -29.63 3.91 -4.94
N LYS A 180 -28.78 3.07 -5.53
CA LYS A 180 -27.37 2.96 -5.13
C LYS A 180 -26.57 4.21 -5.49
N ILE A 181 -26.83 4.82 -6.64
CA ILE A 181 -26.19 6.08 -7.05
C ILE A 181 -26.49 7.18 -6.04
N ASP A 182 -27.74 7.31 -5.59
CA ASP A 182 -28.15 8.30 -4.60
C ASP A 182 -27.43 8.07 -3.26
N PHE A 183 -27.26 6.82 -2.86
CA PHE A 183 -26.45 6.47 -1.68
C PHE A 183 -24.98 6.88 -1.82
N TYR A 184 -24.36 6.58 -2.96
CA TYR A 184 -22.98 6.98 -3.27
C TYR A 184 -22.82 8.51 -3.29
N TYR A 185 -23.80 9.23 -3.86
CA TYR A 185 -23.83 10.69 -3.86
C TYR A 185 -23.91 11.24 -2.44
N TYR A 186 -24.82 10.70 -1.63
CA TYR A 186 -25.00 11.08 -0.24
C TYR A 186 -23.71 10.87 0.56
N LEU A 187 -23.10 9.68 0.49
CA LEU A 187 -21.83 9.36 1.14
C LEU A 187 -20.69 10.27 0.68
N SER A 188 -20.63 10.62 -0.60
CA SER A 188 -19.57 11.49 -1.13
C SER A 188 -19.70 12.97 -0.72
N SER A 189 -20.88 13.37 -0.22
CA SER A 189 -21.24 14.75 0.11
C SER A 189 -21.16 15.04 1.61
N GLN A 190 -21.40 14.03 2.45
CA GLN A 190 -21.13 14.14 3.87
C GLN A 190 -19.64 13.90 4.08
N PHE A 191 -19.01 14.76 4.86
CA PHE A 191 -17.57 14.73 5.22
C PHE A 191 -17.16 13.48 6.05
N SER A 192 -17.86 12.36 5.86
CA SER A 192 -17.71 11.14 6.64
C SER A 192 -16.47 10.41 6.15
N SER A 193 -15.46 10.41 7.02
CA SER A 193 -14.14 9.80 6.91
C SER A 193 -14.16 8.26 6.88
N GLY A 194 -15.02 7.64 6.06
CA GLY A 194 -15.06 6.18 5.96
C GLY A 194 -16.05 5.61 4.94
N GLY A 195 -15.97 4.29 4.77
CA GLY A 195 -16.79 3.51 3.85
C GLY A 195 -16.25 3.48 2.41
N ARG A 196 -16.99 2.80 1.52
CA ARG A 196 -16.50 2.42 0.19
C ARG A 196 -16.03 3.58 -0.70
N VAL A 197 -16.67 4.76 -0.62
CA VAL A 197 -16.24 5.94 -1.38
C VAL A 197 -14.90 6.47 -0.90
N GLU A 198 -14.68 6.43 0.41
CA GLU A 198 -13.42 6.84 1.03
C GLU A 198 -12.31 5.83 0.75
N ASP A 199 -12.64 4.52 0.81
CA ASP A 199 -11.75 3.44 0.39
C ASP A 199 -11.26 3.66 -1.05
N MET A 200 -12.17 3.92 -1.99
CA MET A 200 -11.81 4.26 -3.37
C MET A 200 -10.94 5.53 -3.45
N ARG A 201 -11.22 6.55 -2.65
CA ARG A 201 -10.43 7.80 -2.64
C ARG A 201 -9.00 7.55 -2.16
N LEU A 202 -8.84 6.83 -1.05
CA LEU A 202 -7.55 6.47 -0.47
C LEU A 202 -6.77 5.55 -1.41
N ARG A 203 -7.43 4.54 -1.99
CA ARG A 203 -6.81 3.65 -2.98
C ARG A 203 -6.36 4.39 -4.23
N LEU A 204 -7.16 5.33 -4.73
CA LEU A 204 -6.78 6.15 -5.87
C LEU A 204 -5.53 6.99 -5.58
N GLN A 205 -5.39 7.51 -4.36
CA GLN A 205 -4.18 8.20 -3.91
C GLN A 205 -2.99 7.25 -3.81
N TYR A 206 -3.19 6.07 -3.23
CA TYR A 206 -2.20 5.01 -3.16
C TYR A 206 -1.72 4.55 -4.54
N ARG A 207 -2.58 4.49 -5.56
CA ARG A 207 -2.14 4.08 -6.90
C ARG A 207 -1.42 5.17 -7.66
N ARG A 208 -1.49 6.44 -7.25
CA ARG A 208 -0.70 7.52 -7.91
C ARG A 208 0.81 7.30 -7.83
N ILE A 209 1.23 6.55 -6.82
CA ILE A 209 2.61 6.20 -6.52
C ILE A 209 2.92 4.74 -6.92
N LEU A 210 1.89 3.92 -7.17
CA LEU A 210 1.97 2.54 -7.67
C LEU A 210 0.91 2.32 -8.75
N PRO A 211 1.05 2.91 -9.94
CA PRO A 211 0.01 2.88 -10.97
C PRO A 211 -0.28 1.49 -11.56
N GLU A 212 0.65 0.54 -11.38
CA GLU A 212 0.58 -0.86 -11.82
C GLU A 212 -0.37 -1.69 -10.95
N GLU A 213 -0.58 -1.27 -9.71
CA GLU A 213 -1.52 -1.92 -8.82
C GLU A 213 -2.94 -1.86 -9.40
N PRO A 214 -3.71 -2.94 -9.34
CA PRO A 214 -5.07 -2.93 -9.85
C PRO A 214 -6.00 -2.13 -8.91
N PRO A 215 -7.17 -1.69 -9.43
CA PRO A 215 -8.19 -1.04 -8.64
C PRO A 215 -8.79 -1.96 -7.56
N LEU A 216 -9.39 -1.37 -6.53
CA LEU A 216 -9.87 -2.07 -5.35
C LEU A 216 -10.88 -3.19 -5.65
N ASN A 217 -11.80 -2.94 -6.59
CA ASN A 217 -12.81 -3.93 -6.96
C ASN A 217 -12.21 -5.18 -7.63
N ILE A 218 -11.05 -5.04 -8.28
CA ILE A 218 -10.33 -6.16 -8.90
C ILE A 218 -9.64 -6.99 -7.82
N LEU A 219 -8.97 -6.35 -6.86
CA LEU A 219 -8.34 -7.04 -5.72
C LEU A 219 -9.35 -7.87 -4.92
N SER A 220 -10.57 -7.34 -4.73
CA SER A 220 -11.64 -8.06 -4.03
C SER A 220 -12.13 -9.33 -4.76
N ALA A 221 -11.73 -9.53 -6.03
CA ALA A 221 -12.16 -10.64 -6.86
C ALA A 221 -11.09 -11.70 -7.09
N VAL A 222 -9.83 -11.38 -6.82
CA VAL A 222 -8.74 -12.34 -6.95
C VAL A 222 -8.74 -13.18 -5.68
N PRO A 223 -9.10 -14.48 -5.73
CA PRO A 223 -8.88 -15.35 -4.59
C PRO A 223 -7.37 -15.37 -4.30
N PHE A 224 -6.97 -15.01 -3.09
CA PHE A 224 -5.57 -14.99 -2.65
C PHE A 224 -4.84 -16.25 -3.14
N PRO A 225 -3.89 -16.14 -4.09
CA PRO A 225 -3.13 -17.29 -4.54
C PRO A 225 -2.02 -17.64 -3.54
N ASP A 226 -1.67 -18.92 -3.50
CA ASP A 226 -0.56 -19.50 -2.73
C ASP A 226 0.78 -18.85 -3.18
N PRO A 227 1.65 -18.37 -2.28
CA PRO A 227 2.73 -17.44 -2.61
C PRO A 227 3.94 -18.14 -3.23
N THR A 228 4.08 -18.07 -4.56
CA THR A 228 5.30 -18.50 -5.26
C THR A 228 5.59 -17.65 -6.50
N GLU A 229 6.39 -16.58 -6.38
CA GLU A 229 7.47 -16.16 -7.31
C GLU A 229 7.93 -14.71 -7.06
N PRO A 230 9.21 -14.29 -7.29
CA PRO A 230 9.72 -12.95 -6.95
C PRO A 230 9.92 -11.89 -8.05
N VAL A 231 9.65 -10.61 -7.72
CA VAL A 231 9.90 -9.37 -8.51
C VAL A 231 10.58 -8.26 -7.65
N THR A 232 11.39 -7.40 -8.29
CA THR A 232 12.36 -6.40 -7.78
C THR A 232 12.03 -4.96 -8.27
N PHE A 233 12.46 -3.78 -7.75
CA PHE A 233 13.60 -3.33 -6.93
C PHE A 233 13.25 -1.96 -6.25
N VAL A 234 13.15 -1.92 -4.93
CA VAL A 234 13.69 -0.87 -4.02
C VAL A 234 14.70 -1.63 -3.15
N LEU A 235 15.62 -1.01 -2.40
CA LEU A 235 16.48 -1.79 -1.47
C LEU A 235 15.56 -2.73 -0.69
N PRO A 236 15.65 -4.06 -0.94
CA PRO A 236 14.63 -4.95 -0.44
C PRO A 236 14.69 -4.83 1.08
N PRO A 237 13.55 -4.62 1.74
CA PRO A 237 13.55 -4.61 3.18
C PRO A 237 14.24 -5.88 3.66
N ASN A 238 15.01 -5.75 4.73
CA ASN A 238 15.70 -6.90 5.28
C ASN A 238 14.65 -8.00 5.52
N SER A 239 14.92 -9.22 5.08
CA SER A 239 14.01 -10.36 5.25
C SER A 239 13.52 -10.52 6.70
N SER A 240 14.29 -10.03 7.68
CA SER A 240 13.88 -9.93 9.08
C SER A 240 12.68 -9.01 9.29
N GLN A 241 12.63 -7.83 8.67
CA GLN A 241 11.52 -6.88 8.79
C GLN A 241 10.23 -7.47 8.23
N VAL A 242 10.32 -8.17 7.09
CA VAL A 242 9.16 -8.80 6.45
C VAL A 242 8.61 -9.94 7.30
N THR A 243 9.48 -10.76 7.88
CA THR A 243 9.07 -11.92 8.71
C THR A 243 8.68 -11.54 10.14
N ARG A 244 9.08 -10.36 10.61
CA ARG A 244 8.88 -9.90 12.00
C ARG A 244 8.18 -8.54 12.07
N TRP A 245 7.37 -8.21 11.07
CA TRP A 245 6.74 -6.91 10.95
C TRP A 245 5.88 -6.56 12.20
N GLU A 246 5.24 -7.55 12.82
CA GLU A 246 4.45 -7.36 14.05
C GLU A 246 5.29 -6.85 15.23
N GLU A 247 6.55 -7.31 15.34
CA GLU A 247 7.49 -6.86 16.36
C GLU A 247 7.90 -5.41 16.12
N TYR A 248 8.16 -5.05 14.86
CA TYR A 248 8.46 -3.68 14.46
C TYR A 248 7.28 -2.75 14.73
N GLU A 249 6.08 -3.12 14.30
CA GLU A 249 4.86 -2.33 14.52
C GLU A 249 4.60 -2.10 16.01
N THR A 250 4.73 -3.16 16.84
CA THR A 250 4.59 -3.05 18.29
C THR A 250 5.63 -2.10 18.88
N ALA A 251 6.90 -2.26 18.52
CA ALA A 251 7.98 -1.46 19.06
C ALA A 251 7.87 0.02 18.63
N PHE A 252 7.49 0.27 17.37
CA PHE A 252 7.23 1.62 16.87
C PHE A 252 6.04 2.25 17.56
N GLY A 253 4.94 1.54 17.73
CA GLY A 253 3.76 2.01 18.44
C GLY A 253 4.09 2.47 19.85
N GLU A 254 4.82 1.64 20.60
CA GLU A 254 5.29 1.97 21.95
C GLU A 254 6.20 3.21 21.96
N LYS A 255 7.13 3.32 21.02
CA LYS A 255 8.07 4.44 20.99
C LYS A 255 7.41 5.75 20.55
N MET A 256 6.60 5.69 19.50
CA MET A 256 6.06 6.86 18.82
C MET A 256 4.85 7.42 19.57
N LEU A 257 3.94 6.57 20.03
CA LEU A 257 2.67 7.04 20.59
C LEU A 257 2.71 7.23 22.11
N ALA A 258 3.62 6.58 22.85
CA ALA A 258 3.70 6.74 24.31
C ALA A 258 3.87 8.19 24.80
N PRO A 259 4.65 9.07 24.13
CA PRO A 259 4.79 10.46 24.59
C PRO A 259 3.52 11.33 24.46
N ILE A 260 2.57 10.93 23.62
CA ILE A 260 1.36 11.72 23.32
C ILE A 260 0.08 11.07 23.84
N THR A 261 0.17 9.88 24.43
CA THR A 261 -0.98 9.14 24.96
C THR A 261 -0.90 9.04 26.49
N PRO A 262 -1.97 9.41 27.23
CA PRO A 262 -1.93 9.42 28.69
C PRO A 262 -1.77 8.02 29.29
N LYS A 263 -2.32 6.99 28.63
CA LYS A 263 -2.28 5.58 29.04
C LYS A 263 -2.37 4.65 27.82
N ARG A 264 -1.59 3.56 27.82
CA ARG A 264 -1.68 2.50 26.78
C ARG A 264 -3.08 1.89 26.67
N GLU A 265 -3.78 1.79 27.79
CA GLU A 265 -5.15 1.26 27.87
C GLU A 265 -6.19 2.12 27.13
N GLN A 266 -5.86 3.37 26.79
CA GLN A 266 -6.73 4.27 26.01
C GLN A 266 -6.47 4.20 24.50
N MET A 267 -5.43 3.48 24.09
CA MET A 267 -5.12 3.24 22.68
C MET A 267 -5.83 1.97 22.24
N GLY A 268 -6.57 2.08 21.14
CA GLY A 268 -7.08 0.94 20.41
C GLY A 268 -5.96 0.21 19.70
N GLU A 269 -6.29 -0.38 18.57
CA GLU A 269 -5.30 -0.98 17.68
C GLU A 269 -4.30 0.08 17.21
N ILE A 270 -3.02 -0.21 17.40
CA ILE A 270 -1.91 0.63 16.93
C ILE A 270 -1.47 0.07 15.59
N MET A 271 -1.41 0.92 14.59
CA MET A 271 -0.90 0.59 13.27
C MET A 271 0.29 1.49 12.97
N CYS A 272 1.33 0.93 12.36
CA CYS A 272 2.47 1.70 11.93
C CYS A 272 2.86 1.33 10.50
N GLU A 273 3.26 2.35 9.75
CA GLU A 273 3.90 2.24 8.46
C GLU A 273 5.32 2.78 8.57
N TRP A 274 6.28 2.15 7.89
CA TRP A 274 7.64 2.66 7.87
C TRP A 274 8.34 2.39 6.55
N MET A 275 9.28 3.28 6.24
CA MET A 275 10.16 3.20 5.09
C MET A 275 11.59 3.07 5.56
N PHE A 276 12.33 2.17 4.93
CA PHE A 276 13.75 1.98 5.14
C PHE A 276 14.57 3.06 4.44
N LEU A 277 15.45 3.72 5.20
CA LEU A 277 16.33 4.78 4.71
C LEU A 277 17.79 4.33 4.60
N GLY A 278 18.19 3.32 5.36
CA GLY A 278 19.55 2.78 5.35
C GLY A 278 19.80 1.84 6.53
N GLN A 279 20.95 1.19 6.55
CA GLN A 279 21.38 0.35 7.68
C GLN A 279 22.88 0.32 7.86
N THR A 280 23.29 -0.01 9.08
CA THR A 280 24.62 -0.52 9.43
C THR A 280 24.48 -1.96 9.95
N ASN A 281 25.52 -2.51 10.57
CA ASN A 281 25.48 -3.86 11.12
C ASN A 281 24.50 -4.03 12.30
N GLN A 282 24.19 -2.95 13.01
CA GLN A 282 23.37 -3.01 14.24
C GLN A 282 22.32 -1.90 14.31
N GLU A 283 22.16 -1.11 13.24
CA GLU A 283 21.22 0.00 13.20
C GLU A 283 20.48 0.01 11.87
N GLU A 284 19.17 0.17 11.92
CA GLU A 284 18.34 0.48 10.75
C GLU A 284 17.81 1.90 10.91
N TYR A 285 17.94 2.69 9.85
CA TYR A 285 17.43 4.06 9.79
C TYR A 285 16.11 4.02 9.05
N VAL A 286 15.04 4.53 9.66
CA VAL A 286 13.69 4.46 9.12
C VAL A 286 12.96 5.79 9.26
N TRP A 287 12.02 6.05 8.35
CA TRP A 287 10.93 6.99 8.59
C TRP A 287 9.71 6.20 9.02
N VAL A 288 9.06 6.58 10.12
CA VAL A 288 7.95 5.83 10.71
C VAL A 288 6.76 6.75 10.87
N GLU A 289 5.59 6.22 10.59
CA GLU A 289 4.31 6.85 10.86
C GLU A 289 3.44 5.87 11.64
N CYS A 290 2.90 6.29 12.78
CA CYS A 290 2.02 5.46 13.59
C CYS A 290 0.71 6.18 13.86
N MET A 291 -0.37 5.41 13.85
CA MET A 291 -1.71 5.85 14.19
C MET A 291 -2.36 4.89 15.19
N ALA A 292 -3.17 5.43 16.10
CA ALA A 292 -4.04 4.66 16.97
C ALA A 292 -5.38 5.37 17.16
N LEU A 293 -6.47 4.61 17.11
CA LEU A 293 -7.80 5.10 17.46
C LEU A 293 -7.93 5.15 18.98
N SER A 294 -8.49 6.22 19.53
CA SER A 294 -8.82 6.27 20.96
C SER A 294 -9.97 5.31 21.29
N THR A 295 -9.82 4.51 22.34
CA THR A 295 -10.89 3.63 22.83
C THR A 295 -12.01 4.41 23.53
N GLU A 296 -11.71 5.61 24.05
CA GLU A 296 -12.69 6.45 24.76
C GLU A 296 -13.56 7.25 23.79
N ASN A 297 -12.97 7.68 22.67
CA ASN A 297 -13.64 8.46 21.65
C ASN A 297 -13.11 8.05 20.28
N SER A 298 -13.90 7.31 19.51
CA SER A 298 -13.50 6.81 18.19
C SER A 298 -13.20 7.91 17.17
N GLN A 299 -13.47 9.18 17.50
CA GLN A 299 -13.09 10.34 16.67
C GLN A 299 -11.70 10.89 17.00
N ASP A 300 -11.14 10.55 18.17
CA ASP A 300 -9.80 10.98 18.55
C ASP A 300 -8.77 10.02 17.96
N LEU A 301 -7.93 10.57 17.08
CA LEU A 301 -6.84 9.87 16.42
C LEU A 301 -5.52 10.32 17.03
N TYR A 302 -4.78 9.40 17.62
CA TYR A 302 -3.38 9.64 17.98
C TYR A 302 -2.53 9.39 16.75
N TRP A 303 -1.76 10.38 16.33
CA TRP A 303 -0.91 10.32 15.15
C TRP A 303 0.46 10.89 15.45
N ARG A 304 1.51 10.19 15.02
CA ARG A 304 2.87 10.69 15.07
C ARG A 304 3.71 10.10 13.94
N GLU A 305 4.50 10.95 13.34
CA GLU A 305 5.49 10.59 12.33
C GLU A 305 6.90 11.06 12.74
N GLY A 306 7.92 10.44 12.17
CA GLY A 306 9.29 10.93 12.27
C GLY A 306 10.36 9.89 11.99
N TYR A 307 11.60 10.37 11.87
CA TYR A 307 12.76 9.52 11.74
C TYR A 307 13.02 8.74 13.03
N SER A 308 13.41 7.48 12.88
CA SER A 308 13.83 6.64 13.99
C SER A 308 15.04 5.78 13.62
N VAL A 309 15.82 5.43 14.63
CA VAL A 309 16.92 4.46 14.56
C VAL A 309 16.47 3.22 15.31
N VAL A 310 16.42 2.08 14.61
CA VAL A 310 16.17 0.77 15.20
C VAL A 310 17.52 0.14 15.51
N HIS A 311 17.84 0.02 16.79
CA HIS A 311 19.03 -0.71 17.23
C HIS A 311 18.69 -2.20 17.29
N LEU A 312 19.54 -3.02 16.68
CA LEU A 312 19.35 -4.47 16.56
C LEU A 312 20.33 -5.24 17.44
N ASN A 313 19.85 -6.34 18.02
CA ASN A 313 20.69 -7.38 18.59
C ASN A 313 21.44 -8.14 17.47
N ILE A 314 22.42 -8.96 17.86
CA ILE A 314 23.24 -9.77 16.92
C ILE A 314 22.38 -10.77 16.11
N ASP A 315 21.27 -11.23 16.68
CA ASP A 315 20.28 -12.10 16.02
C ASP A 315 19.25 -11.34 15.18
N GLY A 316 19.41 -10.02 15.05
CA GLY A 316 18.51 -9.14 14.31
C GLY A 316 17.19 -8.83 15.03
N THR A 317 17.04 -9.15 16.32
CA THR A 317 15.86 -8.68 17.08
C THR A 317 15.97 -7.21 17.42
N ILE A 318 14.83 -6.55 17.62
CA ILE A 318 14.83 -5.15 18.06
C ILE A 318 15.37 -5.11 19.49
N GLN A 319 16.43 -4.32 19.69
CA GLN A 319 16.97 -4.00 21.00
C GLN A 319 16.30 -2.75 21.56
N SER A 320 16.23 -1.69 20.76
CA SER A 320 15.61 -0.42 21.15
C SER A 320 15.34 0.46 19.93
N ILE A 321 14.44 1.43 20.09
CA ILE A 321 14.18 2.45 19.08
C ILE A 321 14.50 3.83 19.67
N GLU A 322 15.33 4.60 18.98
CA GLU A 322 15.61 6.01 19.28
C GLU A 322 14.95 6.89 18.22
N SER A 323 14.36 8.01 18.64
CA SER A 323 13.77 9.00 17.73
C SER A 323 14.27 10.38 18.16
N PRO A 324 14.50 11.33 17.24
CA PRO A 324 14.91 12.68 17.59
C PRO A 324 13.96 13.33 18.61
N GLY A 325 14.53 14.04 19.57
CA GLY A 325 13.79 14.72 20.62
C GLY A 325 13.25 16.08 20.19
N MET A 326 13.08 16.97 21.17
CA MET A 326 12.63 18.35 20.93
C MET A 326 13.67 19.18 20.16
N ASP A 327 14.96 18.86 20.29
CA ASP A 327 16.04 19.47 19.50
C ASP A 327 16.26 18.68 18.21
N TYR A 328 15.18 18.58 17.43
CA TYR A 328 15.05 17.64 16.32
C TYR A 328 16.20 17.69 15.33
N ILE A 329 16.64 18.89 14.92
CA ILE A 329 17.70 19.04 13.92
C ILE A 329 19.06 18.56 14.46
N ASN A 330 19.39 18.89 15.71
CA ASN A 330 20.65 18.47 16.29
C ASN A 330 20.65 16.96 16.59
N ASP A 331 19.55 16.43 17.11
CA ASP A 331 19.39 14.99 17.32
C ASP A 331 19.43 14.22 16.00
N PHE A 332 18.73 14.70 14.97
CA PHE A 332 18.75 14.09 13.65
C PHE A 332 20.18 14.05 13.05
N ASN A 333 20.89 15.18 13.07
CA ASN A 333 22.26 15.23 12.55
C ASN A 333 23.25 14.37 13.37
N ARG A 334 22.96 14.13 14.65
CA ARG A 334 23.75 13.24 15.52
C ARG A 334 23.45 11.77 15.27
N MET A 335 22.19 11.42 15.05
CA MET A 335 21.70 10.04 15.01
C MET A 335 21.82 9.40 13.63
N PHE A 336 21.70 10.18 12.55
CA PHE A 336 21.64 9.66 11.19
C PHE A 336 22.95 9.91 10.44
N PRO A 337 23.44 8.97 9.61
CA PRO A 337 24.64 9.18 8.80
C PRO A 337 24.38 10.20 7.66
N GLU A 338 25.44 10.81 7.14
CA GLU A 338 25.36 11.95 6.20
C GLU A 338 24.58 11.63 4.92
N ASP A 339 24.64 10.39 4.44
CA ASP A 339 23.88 9.90 3.29
C ASP A 339 22.37 9.86 3.57
N VAL A 340 21.95 9.33 4.73
CA VAL A 340 20.55 9.37 5.17
C VAL A 340 20.07 10.81 5.40
N GLN A 341 20.92 11.66 5.98
CA GLN A 341 20.61 13.09 6.12
C GLN A 341 20.37 13.75 4.76
N ARG A 342 21.21 13.44 3.76
CA ARG A 342 21.09 14.01 2.42
C ARG A 342 19.81 13.58 1.71
N MET A 343 19.42 12.32 1.81
CA MET A 343 18.12 11.83 1.30
C MET A 343 16.96 12.57 1.96
N SER A 344 17.04 12.75 3.28
CA SER A 344 16.01 13.40 4.09
C SER A 344 15.83 14.89 3.76
N TYR A 345 16.93 15.63 3.57
CA TYR A 345 16.88 17.05 3.21
C TYR A 345 16.68 17.31 1.71
N GLY A 346 16.95 16.32 0.86
CA GLY A 346 16.85 16.41 -0.60
C GLY A 346 15.41 16.50 -1.14
N GLY A 347 14.40 16.24 -0.30
CA GLY A 347 12.99 16.24 -0.68
C GLY A 347 12.55 14.99 -1.45
N GLU A 348 13.45 14.03 -1.69
CA GLU A 348 13.15 12.77 -2.37
C GLU A 348 12.16 11.91 -1.58
N LEU A 349 12.14 12.02 -0.26
CA LEU A 349 11.25 11.24 0.62
C LEU A 349 9.80 11.77 0.68
N ILE A 350 9.51 12.96 0.14
CA ILE A 350 8.18 13.59 0.33
C ILE A 350 7.05 12.75 -0.23
N ASP A 351 7.25 12.11 -1.39
CA ASP A 351 6.20 11.29 -2.02
C ASP A 351 6.07 9.92 -1.33
N ASP A 352 7.16 9.39 -0.78
CA ASP A 352 7.14 8.17 0.02
C ASP A 352 6.51 8.39 1.41
N CYS A 353 6.67 9.55 2.03
CA CYS A 353 5.93 9.87 3.28
C CYS A 353 4.41 9.88 3.04
N LYS A 354 3.94 10.48 1.93
CA LYS A 354 2.51 10.46 1.58
C LYS A 354 2.01 9.05 1.31
N ARG A 355 2.86 8.20 0.73
CA ARG A 355 2.57 6.78 0.52
C ARG A 355 2.26 6.07 1.83
N LEU A 356 3.06 6.29 2.85
CA LEU A 356 2.87 5.72 4.19
C LEU A 356 1.58 6.25 4.82
N ASP A 357 1.31 7.56 4.83
CA ASP A 357 0.06 8.14 5.40
C ASP A 357 -1.18 7.56 4.72
N TYR A 358 -1.20 7.48 3.39
CA TYR A 358 -2.35 6.93 2.66
C TYR A 358 -2.59 5.45 2.97
N HIS A 359 -1.52 4.66 3.06
CA HIS A 359 -1.67 3.26 3.39
C HIS A 359 -2.00 3.02 4.86
N LEU A 360 -1.46 3.83 5.77
CA LEU A 360 -1.79 3.74 7.18
C LEU A 360 -3.27 4.07 7.43
N ARG A 361 -3.80 5.10 6.74
CA ARG A 361 -5.25 5.38 6.73
C ARG A 361 -6.08 4.25 6.14
N TRP A 362 -5.55 3.57 5.12
CA TRP A 362 -6.18 2.39 4.56
C TRP A 362 -6.26 1.26 5.59
N ARG A 363 -5.15 0.91 6.24
CA ARG A 363 -5.12 -0.15 7.26
C ARG A 363 -6.03 0.14 8.46
N ILE A 364 -6.25 1.40 8.83
CA ILE A 364 -7.23 1.74 9.88
C ILE A 364 -8.63 1.23 9.54
N LEU A 365 -8.98 1.21 8.25
CA LEU A 365 -10.25 0.70 7.75
C LEU A 365 -10.19 -0.80 7.39
N HIS A 366 -8.99 -1.33 7.15
CA HIS A 366 -8.71 -2.71 6.71
C HIS A 366 -7.55 -3.29 7.54
N PRO A 367 -7.74 -3.59 8.84
CA PRO A 367 -6.67 -3.97 9.77
C PRO A 367 -5.94 -5.26 9.38
N GLU A 368 -6.57 -6.11 8.57
CA GLU A 368 -5.99 -7.33 8.02
C GLU A 368 -4.90 -7.09 6.97
N GLU A 369 -4.82 -5.89 6.40
CA GLU A 369 -3.83 -5.53 5.39
C GLU A 369 -2.46 -5.37 6.04
N LEU A 370 -1.45 -5.97 5.40
CA LEU A 370 -0.06 -5.98 5.88
C LEU A 370 0.58 -4.60 5.67
N PRO A 371 1.56 -4.18 6.49
CA PRO A 371 2.29 -2.95 6.27
C PRO A 371 2.93 -2.87 4.87
N LEU A 372 3.11 -1.67 4.32
CA LEU A 372 3.67 -1.48 2.97
C LEU A 372 5.02 -2.12 2.77
N ILE A 373 5.85 -2.14 3.81
CA ILE A 373 7.16 -2.77 3.74
C ILE A 373 7.04 -4.28 3.45
N VAL A 374 5.99 -4.93 3.96
CA VAL A 374 5.68 -6.33 3.70
C VAL A 374 5.11 -6.47 2.29
N LEU A 375 4.12 -5.65 1.92
CA LEU A 375 3.49 -5.69 0.60
C LEU A 375 4.49 -5.43 -0.53
N SER A 376 5.38 -4.45 -0.39
CA SER A 376 6.40 -4.12 -1.40
C SER A 376 7.54 -5.12 -1.52
N SER A 377 7.77 -5.92 -0.46
CA SER A 377 8.70 -7.04 -0.48
C SER A 377 8.06 -8.33 -1.00
N THR A 378 6.73 -8.35 -0.98
CA THR A 378 5.95 -9.46 -1.51
C THR A 378 5.87 -9.24 -3.02
N PRO A 379 6.36 -10.19 -3.81
CA PRO A 379 6.27 -10.07 -5.25
C PRO A 379 4.82 -9.93 -5.72
N VAL A 380 4.57 -8.98 -6.61
CA VAL A 380 3.29 -8.92 -7.32
C VAL A 380 3.29 -10.04 -8.37
N PRO A 381 2.25 -10.90 -8.42
CA PRO A 381 2.18 -12.04 -9.33
C PRO A 381 2.11 -11.69 -10.82
#